data_AF-A0A4V1UTP0-F1
#
_entry.id   AF-A0A4V1UTP0-F1
#
_cell.length_a   1.000
_cell.length_b   1.000
_cell.length_c   1.000
_cell.angle_alpha   90.00
_cell.angle_beta   90.00
_cell.angle_gamma   90.00
#
_symmetry.space_group_name_H-M   'P 1'
#
loop_
_entity.id
_entity.type
_entity.pdbx_description
1 polymer ?
#
loop_
_entity_poly.entity_id
_entity_poly.type
_entity_poly.pdbx_seq_one_letter_code
_entity_poly.pdbx_strand_id
1 'polypeptide(L)'
;MILPEWVFLGYRVKRPYEAWGLRICCVGESLCEPPEGWVDRWDFNIGSCYSTPEDAWATVSSKHDTYRLFAYDLLPLWLCTGDEPEAVPVEEILDTGLIALPPRPSELLGMKELGYDVAERFSLHWPYSPLLNNGFSEEFTTNGYGLIDDIEVALQACCRINERIPEHHKHWLVKVFAKDIDTPLWTPEVQKWYMEGPSN
;
A
#
# COMPACT_ATOMS: atom_id res chain seq x y z
N MET A 1 -1.90 1.39 25.46
CA MET A 1 -1.34 0.26 24.70
C MET A 1 0.02 0.69 24.17
N ILE A 2 1.07 -0.11 24.31
CA ILE A 2 2.35 0.18 23.67
C ILE A 2 2.32 -0.55 22.33
N LEU A 3 2.38 0.20 21.22
CA LEU A 3 2.43 -0.39 19.89
C LEU A 3 3.85 -0.91 19.60
N PRO A 4 4.00 -2.00 18.83
CA PRO A 4 5.30 -2.41 18.35
C PRO A 4 5.87 -1.36 17.39
N GLU A 5 7.16 -1.49 17.10
CA GLU A 5 7.81 -0.63 16.10
C GLU A 5 7.24 -0.91 14.70
N TRP A 6 7.10 0.15 13.91
CA TRP A 6 6.72 0.05 12.51
C TRP A 6 7.87 -0.51 11.67
N VAL A 7 7.57 -1.48 10.83
CA VAL A 7 8.56 -2.16 9.99
C VAL A 7 8.45 -1.64 8.57
N PHE A 8 9.54 -1.06 8.07
CA PHE A 8 9.58 -0.55 6.71
C PHE A 8 9.57 -1.69 5.69
N LEU A 9 8.55 -1.75 4.85
CA LEU A 9 8.43 -2.77 3.81
C LEU A 9 9.26 -2.41 2.57
N GLY A 10 9.38 -1.13 2.25
CA GLY A 10 10.05 -0.65 1.05
C GLY A 10 9.16 0.25 0.19
N TYR A 11 9.52 0.34 -1.08
CA TYR A 11 8.93 1.23 -2.06
C TYR A 11 8.17 0.47 -3.14
N ARG A 12 7.13 1.09 -3.70
CA ARG A 12 6.57 0.69 -4.99
C ARG A 12 6.21 1.92 -5.82
N VAL A 13 6.24 1.75 -7.13
CA VAL A 13 5.60 2.70 -8.04
C VAL A 13 4.23 2.15 -8.40
N LYS A 14 3.19 2.99 -8.33
CA LYS A 14 1.81 2.64 -8.69
C LYS A 14 1.10 3.82 -9.32
N ARG A 15 0.05 3.55 -10.09
CA ARG A 15 -0.89 4.56 -10.57
C ARG A 15 -2.05 4.67 -9.58
N PRO A 16 -2.26 5.83 -8.92
CA PRO A 16 -3.45 6.05 -8.12
C PRO A 16 -4.72 6.02 -8.99
N TYR A 17 -5.83 5.56 -8.44
CA TYR A 17 -7.11 5.48 -9.15
C TYR A 17 -8.08 6.56 -8.68
N GLU A 18 -8.72 7.27 -9.60
CA GLU A 18 -9.69 8.32 -9.25
C GLU A 18 -11.10 7.72 -9.25
N ALA A 19 -11.71 7.58 -8.06
CA ALA A 19 -13.06 7.01 -7.91
C ALA A 19 -13.80 7.59 -6.71
N TRP A 20 -15.11 7.72 -6.82
CA TRP A 20 -15.99 8.26 -5.76
C TRP A 20 -15.58 9.64 -5.23
N GLY A 21 -14.88 10.44 -6.04
CA GLY A 21 -14.34 11.74 -5.63
C GLY A 21 -13.06 11.65 -4.79
N LEU A 22 -12.44 10.47 -4.72
CA LEU A 22 -11.22 10.17 -4.00
C LEU A 22 -10.09 9.79 -4.97
N ARG A 23 -8.85 10.14 -4.60
CA ARG A 23 -7.63 9.65 -5.24
C ARG A 23 -7.13 8.41 -4.50
N ILE A 24 -7.64 7.24 -4.86
CA ILE A 24 -7.33 5.98 -4.18
C ILE A 24 -5.83 5.71 -4.24
N CYS A 25 -5.23 5.58 -3.06
CA CYS A 25 -3.80 5.31 -2.82
C CYS A 25 -3.57 4.07 -1.95
N CYS A 26 -4.51 3.13 -1.98
CA CYS A 26 -4.47 1.96 -1.12
C CYS A 26 -3.28 1.04 -1.42
N VAL A 27 -3.07 0.10 -0.52
CA VAL A 27 -2.08 -0.95 -0.69
C VAL A 27 -2.47 -1.82 -1.89
N GLY A 28 -3.74 -2.16 -2.12
CA GLY A 28 -4.20 -3.07 -3.19
C GLY A 28 -3.77 -2.75 -4.64
N GLU A 29 -3.59 -3.79 -5.47
CA GLU A 29 -3.27 -3.64 -6.91
C GLU A 29 -4.50 -3.38 -7.77
N SER A 30 -5.69 -3.79 -7.32
CA SER A 30 -6.95 -3.61 -8.04
C SER A 30 -7.30 -2.14 -8.29
N LEU A 31 -6.88 -1.26 -7.38
CA LEU A 31 -7.19 0.18 -7.40
C LEU A 31 -5.93 1.05 -7.33
N CYS A 32 -4.74 0.47 -7.20
CA CYS A 32 -3.47 1.17 -7.35
C CYS A 32 -2.57 0.33 -8.26
N GLU A 33 -2.77 0.51 -9.57
CA GLU A 33 -2.20 -0.38 -10.59
C GLU A 33 -0.66 -0.34 -10.58
N PRO A 34 0.00 -1.49 -10.44
CA PRO A 34 1.45 -1.55 -10.57
C PRO A 34 1.88 -1.47 -12.05
N PRO A 35 3.16 -1.23 -12.33
CA PRO A 35 3.70 -1.22 -13.69
C PRO A 35 3.55 -2.57 -14.38
N GLU A 36 3.34 -2.59 -15.69
CA GLU A 36 3.21 -3.82 -16.46
C GLU A 36 4.46 -4.72 -16.34
N GLY A 37 4.26 -6.04 -16.19
CA GLY A 37 5.35 -7.01 -16.09
C GLY A 37 6.18 -6.93 -14.80
N TRP A 38 5.78 -6.12 -13.80
CA TRP A 38 6.52 -6.01 -12.53
C TRP A 38 6.69 -7.37 -11.84
N VAL A 39 5.66 -8.22 -11.88
CA VAL A 39 5.64 -9.53 -11.24
C VAL A 39 6.63 -10.49 -11.89
N ASP A 40 6.93 -10.33 -13.18
CA ASP A 40 7.83 -11.22 -13.92
C ASP A 40 9.31 -10.98 -13.58
N ARG A 41 9.64 -9.88 -12.88
CA ARG A 41 11.02 -9.52 -12.52
C ARG A 41 11.53 -10.23 -11.27
N TRP A 42 10.65 -10.56 -10.33
CA TRP A 42 10.98 -11.25 -9.06
C TRP A 42 12.15 -10.64 -8.27
N ASP A 43 12.39 -9.34 -8.43
CA ASP A 43 13.50 -8.59 -7.82
C ASP A 43 13.06 -7.73 -6.63
N PHE A 44 11.84 -7.97 -6.13
CA PHE A 44 11.30 -7.38 -4.92
C PHE A 44 11.65 -8.21 -3.65
N ASN A 45 11.54 -7.56 -2.49
CA ASN A 45 11.82 -8.15 -1.19
C ASN A 45 10.65 -9.00 -0.65
N ILE A 46 10.81 -9.58 0.55
CA ILE A 46 9.80 -10.44 1.20
C ILE A 46 8.45 -9.77 1.44
N GLY A 47 8.42 -8.43 1.52
CA GLY A 47 7.21 -7.65 1.60
C GLY A 47 6.60 -7.30 0.25
N SER A 48 7.11 -7.86 -0.85
CA SER A 48 6.76 -7.57 -2.25
C SER A 48 7.04 -6.10 -2.68
N CYS A 49 8.00 -5.46 -2.01
CA CYS A 49 8.45 -4.09 -2.24
C CYS A 49 9.87 -4.02 -2.83
N TYR A 50 10.26 -2.85 -3.31
CA TYR A 50 11.63 -2.54 -3.69
C TYR A 50 12.40 -1.86 -2.56
N SER A 51 13.69 -2.16 -2.46
CA SER A 51 14.54 -1.63 -1.38
C SER A 51 14.84 -0.14 -1.54
N THR A 52 14.86 0.37 -2.78
CA THR A 52 15.17 1.77 -3.08
C THR A 52 14.11 2.41 -3.99
N PRO A 53 13.95 3.75 -3.95
CA PRO A 53 13.15 4.48 -4.93
C PRO A 53 13.58 4.22 -6.37
N GLU A 54 14.88 4.13 -6.62
CA GLU A 54 15.47 3.92 -7.94
C GLU A 54 15.05 2.56 -8.51
N ASP A 55 15.12 1.50 -7.71
CA ASP A 55 14.70 0.16 -8.10
C ASP A 55 13.19 0.12 -8.40
N ALA A 56 12.38 0.80 -7.57
CA ALA A 56 10.95 0.91 -7.78
C ALA A 56 10.64 1.63 -9.11
N TRP A 57 11.31 2.75 -9.41
CA TRP A 57 11.13 3.49 -10.67
C TRP A 57 11.63 2.74 -11.89
N ALA A 58 12.65 1.88 -11.73
CA ALA A 58 13.15 1.03 -12.81
C ALA A 58 12.09 0.02 -13.32
N THR A 59 10.97 -0.16 -12.62
CA THR A 59 9.84 -1.01 -13.05
C THR A 59 8.97 -0.40 -14.12
N VAL A 60 9.08 0.91 -14.34
CA VAL A 60 8.28 1.60 -15.36
C VAL A 60 9.11 1.76 -16.64
N SER A 61 8.67 1.15 -17.73
CA SER A 61 9.35 1.22 -19.04
C SER A 61 9.27 2.60 -19.70
N SER A 62 8.24 3.38 -19.39
CA SER A 62 8.01 4.74 -19.89
C SER A 62 7.63 5.66 -18.73
N LYS A 63 8.39 6.74 -18.51
CA LYS A 63 8.06 7.74 -17.48
C LYS A 63 6.69 8.32 -17.77
N HIS A 64 5.68 7.87 -17.03
CA HIS A 64 4.35 8.42 -17.10
C HIS A 64 4.11 9.28 -15.88
N ASP A 65 3.71 10.52 -16.12
CA ASP A 65 3.30 11.50 -15.10
C ASP A 65 2.08 11.03 -14.28
N THR A 66 1.53 9.85 -14.59
CA THR A 66 0.45 9.17 -13.86
C THR A 66 0.94 8.27 -12.73
N TYR A 67 2.23 7.89 -12.72
CA TYR A 67 2.77 7.04 -11.67
C TYR A 67 3.24 7.88 -10.48
N ARG A 68 3.11 7.33 -9.28
CA ARG A 68 3.62 7.91 -8.04
C ARG A 68 4.46 6.88 -7.31
N LEU A 69 5.47 7.38 -6.60
CA LEU A 69 6.26 6.57 -5.69
C LEU A 69 5.57 6.50 -4.34
N PHE A 70 5.35 5.28 -3.88
CA PHE A 70 4.79 4.95 -2.58
C PHE A 70 5.83 4.25 -1.72
N ALA A 71 5.68 4.41 -0.40
CA ALA A 71 6.42 3.69 0.62
C ALA A 71 5.43 3.16 1.66
N TYR A 72 5.79 2.05 2.30
CA TYR A 72 4.89 1.34 3.21
C TYR A 72 5.60 0.94 4.49
N ASP A 73 4.91 1.16 5.61
CA ASP A 73 5.29 0.56 6.89
C ASP A 73 4.20 -0.42 7.34
N LEU A 74 4.62 -1.59 7.84
CA LEU A 74 3.76 -2.58 8.48
C LEU A 74 3.77 -2.39 9.98
N LEU A 75 2.59 -2.44 10.62
CA LEU A 75 2.50 -2.63 12.08
C LEU A 75 2.38 -4.13 12.37
N PRO A 76 3.40 -4.78 12.96
CA PRO A 76 3.40 -6.21 13.22
C PRO A 76 2.58 -6.57 14.47
N LEU A 77 1.27 -6.28 14.42
CA LEU A 77 0.34 -6.43 15.52
C LEU A 77 -0.92 -7.17 15.04
N TRP A 78 -1.18 -8.33 15.63
CA TRP A 78 -2.42 -9.07 15.41
C TRP A 78 -3.55 -8.47 16.25
N LEU A 79 -4.70 -8.24 15.60
CA LEU A 79 -5.87 -7.57 16.15
C LEU A 79 -7.12 -8.38 15.84
N CYS A 80 -7.86 -8.78 16.86
CA CYS A 80 -9.12 -9.50 16.75
C CYS A 80 -10.07 -9.11 17.90
N THR A 81 -11.38 -9.07 17.64
CA THR A 81 -12.37 -8.67 18.64
C THR A 81 -12.40 -9.67 19.79
N GLY A 82 -12.18 -9.19 21.02
CA GLY A 82 -12.23 -10.01 22.24
C GLY A 82 -10.88 -10.60 22.66
N ASP A 83 -9.87 -10.50 21.81
CA ASP A 83 -8.49 -10.91 22.12
C ASP A 83 -7.63 -9.70 22.51
N GLU A 84 -6.62 -9.93 23.34
CA GLU A 84 -5.59 -8.91 23.56
C GLU A 84 -4.72 -8.76 22.31
N PRO A 85 -4.37 -7.53 21.89
CA PRO A 85 -3.44 -7.31 20.78
C PRO A 85 -2.11 -8.05 21.00
N GLU A 86 -1.68 -8.80 20.00
CA GLU A 86 -0.48 -9.64 20.07
C GLU A 86 0.56 -9.16 19.05
N ALA A 87 1.78 -8.84 19.51
CA ALA A 87 2.88 -8.52 18.59
C ALA A 87 3.35 -9.80 17.89
N VAL A 88 3.45 -9.78 16.57
CA VAL A 88 3.80 -10.95 15.75
C VAL A 88 5.13 -10.71 15.04
N PRO A 89 6.10 -11.63 15.09
CA PRO A 89 7.34 -11.49 14.33
C PRO A 89 7.05 -11.27 12.84
N VAL A 90 7.75 -10.33 12.20
CA VAL A 90 7.51 -9.97 10.80
C VAL A 90 7.72 -11.16 9.87
N GLU A 91 8.64 -12.04 10.21
CA GLU A 91 8.96 -13.25 9.47
C GLU A 91 7.78 -14.24 9.43
N GLU A 92 6.91 -14.22 10.45
CA GLU A 92 5.67 -15.02 10.46
C GLU A 92 4.56 -14.39 9.60
N ILE A 93 4.65 -13.08 9.35
CA ILE A 93 3.73 -12.33 8.48
C ILE A 93 4.16 -12.47 7.01
N LEU A 94 5.46 -12.34 6.75
CA LEU A 94 6.09 -12.24 5.42
C LEU A 94 6.88 -13.53 5.07
N ASP A 95 6.16 -14.63 4.86
CA ASP A 95 6.78 -15.94 4.58
C ASP A 95 6.86 -16.24 3.07
N THR A 96 7.86 -15.68 2.39
CA THR A 96 8.04 -15.86 0.92
C THR A 96 9.43 -16.36 0.50
N GLY A 97 10.41 -16.41 1.41
CA GLY A 97 11.78 -16.84 1.09
C GLY A 97 12.56 -15.90 0.14
N LEU A 98 12.05 -14.69 -0.09
CA LEU A 98 12.66 -13.66 -0.94
C LEU A 98 13.74 -12.85 -0.21
N ILE A 99 14.25 -11.80 -0.86
CA ILE A 99 15.25 -10.88 -0.33
C ILE A 99 14.72 -10.22 0.95
N ALA A 100 15.55 -10.10 1.99
CA ALA A 100 15.18 -9.48 3.27
C ALA A 100 14.70 -8.03 3.11
N LEU A 101 13.93 -7.54 4.09
CA LEU A 101 13.48 -6.15 4.13
C LEU A 101 14.65 -5.17 4.21
N PRO A 102 14.55 -4.00 3.54
CA PRO A 102 15.52 -2.94 3.68
C PRO A 102 15.48 -2.34 5.09
N PRO A 103 16.60 -1.79 5.59
CA PRO A 103 16.54 -0.95 6.78
C PRO A 103 15.65 0.26 6.52
N ARG A 104 14.96 0.76 7.56
CA ARG A 104 14.21 2.01 7.45
C ARG A 104 15.19 3.14 7.07
N PRO A 105 14.95 3.86 5.96
CA PRO A 105 15.79 5.00 5.59
C PRO A 105 15.65 6.07 6.67
N SER A 106 16.77 6.69 7.05
CA SER A 106 16.81 7.71 8.12
C SER A 106 15.86 8.87 7.86
N GLU A 107 15.59 9.13 6.58
CA GLU A 107 14.56 10.08 6.19
C GLU A 107 13.81 9.50 4.98
N LEU A 108 12.49 9.30 5.12
CA LEU A 108 11.56 9.15 3.99
C LEU A 108 11.42 10.51 3.25
N LEU A 109 12.54 11.20 3.02
CA LEU A 109 12.68 12.61 2.68
C LEU A 109 11.79 12.97 1.50
N GLY A 110 10.87 13.91 1.75
CA GLY A 110 9.95 14.44 0.74
C GLY A 110 8.74 13.56 0.46
N MET A 111 8.53 12.45 1.19
CA MET A 111 7.29 11.70 1.15
C MET A 111 6.31 12.21 2.21
N LYS A 112 5.05 12.29 1.84
CA LYS A 112 3.92 12.66 2.69
C LYS A 112 3.30 11.38 3.25
N GLU A 113 3.09 11.32 4.56
CA GLU A 113 2.21 10.30 5.15
C GLU A 113 0.78 10.57 4.69
N LEU A 114 0.16 9.58 4.05
CA LEU A 114 -1.19 9.69 3.50
C LEU A 114 -2.25 9.15 4.44
N GLY A 115 -1.88 8.29 5.40
CA GLY A 115 -2.79 7.61 6.31
C GLY A 115 -2.52 6.11 6.38
N TYR A 116 -3.53 5.39 6.87
CA TYR A 116 -3.48 3.97 7.15
C TYR A 116 -4.43 3.17 6.26
N ASP A 117 -4.00 1.98 5.88
CA ASP A 117 -4.78 0.98 5.19
C ASP A 117 -4.77 -0.32 6.00
N VAL A 118 -5.72 -1.20 5.70
CA VAL A 118 -5.72 -2.59 6.18
C VAL A 118 -5.37 -3.46 4.99
N ALA A 119 -4.30 -4.23 5.10
CA ALA A 119 -3.82 -5.09 4.03
C ALA A 119 -3.99 -6.56 4.42
N GLU A 120 -4.38 -7.40 3.47
CA GLU A 120 -4.31 -8.85 3.61
C GLU A 120 -2.85 -9.33 3.78
N ARG A 121 -2.66 -10.65 3.93
CA ARG A 121 -1.35 -11.29 3.93
C ARG A 121 -0.52 -10.91 2.70
N PHE A 122 0.74 -10.56 2.93
CA PHE A 122 1.73 -10.39 1.87
C PHE A 122 2.16 -11.77 1.36
N SER A 123 1.99 -12.00 0.06
CA SER A 123 2.45 -13.21 -0.62
C SER A 123 3.23 -12.83 -1.87
N LEU A 124 3.41 -13.77 -2.80
CA LEU A 124 3.93 -13.48 -4.14
C LEU A 124 3.10 -12.43 -4.88
N HIS A 125 1.83 -12.30 -4.52
CA HIS A 125 0.99 -11.18 -4.92
C HIS A 125 0.95 -10.12 -3.84
N TRP A 126 0.88 -8.87 -4.26
CA TRP A 126 0.75 -7.76 -3.35
C TRP A 126 -0.65 -7.78 -2.70
N PRO A 127 -0.75 -7.44 -1.40
CA PRO A 127 -1.98 -7.66 -0.66
C PRO A 127 -3.12 -6.76 -1.12
N TYR A 128 -4.34 -7.22 -0.87
CA TYR A 128 -5.57 -6.47 -1.11
C TYR A 128 -5.88 -5.53 0.06
N SER A 129 -6.61 -4.45 -0.25
CA SER A 129 -7.18 -3.52 0.75
C SER A 129 -8.66 -3.82 0.94
N PRO A 130 -9.10 -4.48 2.04
CA PRO A 130 -10.52 -4.71 2.29
C PRO A 130 -11.28 -3.41 2.52
N LEU A 131 -10.60 -2.33 2.95
CA LEU A 131 -11.22 -1.01 3.11
C LEU A 131 -11.97 -0.61 1.83
N LEU A 132 -11.31 -0.67 0.69
CA LEU A 132 -11.92 -0.24 -0.57
C LEU A 132 -12.51 -1.40 -1.37
N ASN A 133 -11.88 -2.58 -1.35
CA ASN A 133 -12.31 -3.70 -2.18
C ASN A 133 -13.54 -4.43 -1.62
N ASN A 134 -13.75 -4.39 -0.30
CA ASN A 134 -14.84 -5.08 0.38
C ASN A 134 -15.85 -4.11 1.01
N GLY A 135 -15.75 -2.80 0.70
CA GLY A 135 -16.71 -1.78 1.11
C GLY A 135 -16.60 -1.32 2.57
N PHE A 136 -15.56 -1.71 3.30
CA PHE A 136 -15.38 -1.28 4.70
C PHE A 136 -15.14 0.24 4.84
N SER A 137 -14.81 0.94 3.77
CA SER A 137 -14.75 2.40 3.72
C SER A 137 -16.10 3.09 3.94
N GLU A 138 -17.22 2.36 3.86
CA GLU A 138 -18.54 2.88 4.25
C GLU A 138 -18.74 2.88 5.78
N GLU A 139 -18.00 2.01 6.48
CA GLU A 139 -18.07 1.87 7.94
C GLU A 139 -17.02 2.73 8.66
N PHE A 140 -15.87 2.93 8.02
CA PHE A 140 -14.76 3.73 8.55
C PHE A 140 -14.52 4.93 7.66
N THR A 141 -14.52 6.13 8.24
CA THR A 141 -14.27 7.36 7.48
C THR A 141 -12.87 7.34 6.88
N THR A 142 -12.79 7.45 5.55
CA THR A 142 -11.54 7.60 4.82
C THR A 142 -11.34 9.04 4.35
N ASN A 143 -10.09 9.42 4.16
CA ASN A 143 -9.66 10.71 3.66
C ASN A 143 -9.72 10.76 2.12
N GLY A 144 -9.26 11.88 1.55
CA GLY A 144 -9.21 12.09 0.10
C GLY A 144 -8.38 11.06 -0.69
N TYR A 145 -7.62 10.21 0.00
CA TYR A 145 -6.81 9.14 -0.58
C TYR A 145 -7.40 7.72 -0.42
N GLY A 146 -8.60 7.60 0.16
CA GLY A 146 -9.21 6.31 0.49
C GLY A 146 -8.53 5.59 1.65
N LEU A 147 -7.85 6.33 2.54
CA LEU A 147 -7.12 5.83 3.71
C LEU A 147 -7.71 6.38 4.99
N ILE A 148 -7.47 5.73 6.13
CA ILE A 148 -7.89 6.23 7.45
C ILE A 148 -6.81 7.19 7.98
N ASP A 149 -7.17 8.39 8.45
CA ASP A 149 -6.21 9.37 8.99
C ASP A 149 -5.74 9.04 10.42
N ASP A 150 -6.65 8.50 11.23
CA ASP A 150 -6.43 8.28 12.66
C ASP A 150 -6.03 6.84 12.96
N ILE A 151 -4.92 6.65 13.67
CA ILE A 151 -4.39 5.32 13.98
C ILE A 151 -5.31 4.51 14.89
N GLU A 152 -6.02 5.13 15.84
CA GLU A 152 -6.93 4.40 16.73
C GLU A 152 -8.12 3.87 15.94
N VAL A 153 -8.66 4.67 15.03
CA VAL A 153 -9.71 4.24 14.08
C VAL A 153 -9.19 3.13 13.16
N ALA A 154 -7.93 3.23 12.69
CA ALA A 154 -7.36 2.23 11.81
C ALA A 154 -7.12 0.88 12.52
N LEU A 155 -6.69 0.91 13.79
CA LEU A 155 -6.61 -0.29 14.64
C LEU A 155 -8.00 -0.93 14.84
N GLN A 156 -9.03 -0.13 15.09
CA GLN A 156 -10.41 -0.62 15.20
C GLN A 156 -10.88 -1.24 13.88
N ALA A 157 -10.57 -0.60 12.74
CA ALA A 157 -10.92 -1.12 11.43
C ALA A 157 -10.25 -2.46 11.15
N CYS A 158 -8.94 -2.59 11.40
CA CYS A 158 -8.21 -3.84 11.24
C CYS A 158 -8.80 -4.96 12.10
N CYS A 159 -9.08 -4.67 13.37
CA CYS A 159 -9.71 -5.61 14.30
C CYS A 159 -11.08 -6.09 13.79
N ARG A 160 -11.93 -5.15 13.35
CA ARG A 160 -13.26 -5.44 12.84
C ARG A 160 -13.24 -6.24 11.53
N ILE A 161 -12.29 -5.95 10.65
CA ILE A 161 -12.09 -6.68 9.39
C ILE A 161 -11.67 -8.12 9.68
N ASN A 162 -10.69 -8.33 10.57
CA ASN A 162 -10.26 -9.68 10.98
C ASN A 162 -11.39 -10.51 11.62
N GLU A 163 -12.34 -9.86 12.31
CA GLU A 163 -13.53 -10.53 12.86
C GLU A 163 -14.55 -10.91 11.77
N ARG A 164 -14.76 -10.05 10.76
CA ARG A 164 -15.87 -10.20 9.79
C ARG A 164 -15.52 -11.03 8.56
N ILE A 165 -14.26 -11.06 8.16
CA ILE A 165 -13.80 -11.84 7.00
C ILE A 165 -12.59 -12.72 7.36
N PRO A 166 -12.69 -13.58 8.40
CA PRO A 166 -11.59 -14.43 8.84
C PRO A 166 -11.13 -15.44 7.77
N GLU A 167 -12.00 -15.77 6.81
CA GLU A 167 -11.69 -16.65 5.68
C GLU A 167 -10.70 -16.04 4.68
N HIS A 168 -10.54 -14.72 4.68
CA HIS A 168 -9.59 -13.97 3.87
C HIS A 168 -8.21 -13.82 4.55
N HIS A 169 -7.84 -14.78 5.40
CA HIS A 169 -6.60 -14.78 6.17
C HIS A 169 -6.49 -13.62 7.18
N LYS A 170 -5.31 -13.50 7.80
CA LYS A 170 -4.98 -12.42 8.73
C LYS A 170 -4.72 -11.12 7.97
N HIS A 171 -5.34 -10.04 8.41
CA HIS A 171 -5.09 -8.69 7.93
C HIS A 171 -4.25 -7.89 8.91
N TRP A 172 -3.51 -6.94 8.36
CA TRP A 172 -2.49 -6.16 9.05
C TRP A 172 -2.64 -4.69 8.74
N LEU A 173 -2.27 -3.85 9.70
CA LEU A 173 -2.28 -2.41 9.51
C LEU A 173 -1.03 -1.96 8.75
N VAL A 174 -1.24 -1.19 7.69
CA VAL A 174 -0.17 -0.63 6.86
C VAL A 174 -0.29 0.88 6.83
N LYS A 175 0.81 1.58 7.09
CA LYS A 175 0.90 3.02 6.89
C LYS A 175 1.43 3.30 5.49
N VAL A 176 0.80 4.24 4.79
CA VAL A 176 1.10 4.59 3.40
C VAL A 176 1.73 5.97 3.33
N PHE A 177 2.81 6.06 2.57
CA PHE A 177 3.46 7.32 2.21
C PHE A 177 3.50 7.47 0.69
N ALA A 178 3.49 8.70 0.20
CA ALA A 178 3.69 8.97 -1.22
C ALA A 178 4.52 10.22 -1.48
N LYS A 179 5.23 10.22 -2.60
CA LYS A 179 5.95 11.37 -3.12
C LYS A 179 5.12 12.07 -4.20
N ASP A 180 5.10 13.40 -4.16
CA ASP A 180 4.47 14.28 -5.17
C ASP A 180 2.99 13.95 -5.45
N ILE A 181 2.27 13.41 -4.46
CA ILE A 181 0.90 12.90 -4.63
C ILE A 181 -0.10 13.99 -5.00
N ASP A 182 0.16 15.23 -4.59
CA ASP A 182 -0.71 16.38 -4.84
C ASP A 182 -0.52 16.96 -6.24
N THR A 183 0.50 16.51 -6.98
CA THR A 183 0.69 16.86 -8.39
C THR A 183 -0.45 16.23 -9.22
N PRO A 184 -1.14 16.99 -10.10
CA PRO A 184 -2.20 16.44 -10.95
C PRO A 184 -1.73 15.23 -11.76
N LEU A 185 -2.52 14.14 -11.75
CA LEU A 185 -2.24 12.94 -12.54
C LEU A 185 -2.68 13.09 -13.99
N TRP A 186 -3.72 13.88 -14.22
CA TRP A 186 -4.35 14.10 -15.53
C TRP A 186 -4.00 15.48 -16.07
N THR A 187 -2.81 15.60 -16.65
CA THR A 187 -2.48 16.75 -17.49
C THR A 187 -3.12 16.58 -18.88
N PRO A 188 -3.30 17.68 -19.65
CA PRO A 188 -3.76 17.58 -21.05
C PRO A 188 -2.93 16.60 -21.89
N GLU A 189 -1.63 16.48 -21.61
CA GLU A 189 -0.71 15.57 -22.26
C GLU A 189 -1.00 14.10 -21.92
N VAL A 190 -1.28 13.80 -20.64
CA VAL A 190 -1.70 12.46 -20.20
C VAL A 190 -3.05 12.08 -20.81
N GLN A 191 -4.01 13.01 -20.83
CA GLN A 191 -5.32 12.78 -21.46
C GLN A 191 -5.16 12.45 -22.95
N LYS A 192 -4.32 13.20 -23.65
CA LYS A 192 -4.02 12.96 -25.06
C LYS A 192 -3.41 11.58 -25.29
N TRP A 193 -2.41 11.17 -24.49
CA TRP A 193 -1.80 9.84 -24.59
C TRP A 193 -2.81 8.72 -24.36
N TYR A 194 -3.70 8.85 -23.38
CA TYR A 194 -4.74 7.85 -23.10
C TYR A 194 -5.77 7.73 -24.22
N MET A 195 -6.13 8.84 -24.87
CA MET A 195 -7.11 8.87 -25.94
C MET A 195 -6.54 8.43 -27.29
N GLU A 196 -5.25 8.69 -27.53
CA GLU A 196 -4.61 8.51 -28.85
C GLU A 196 -3.64 7.32 -28.88
N GLY A 197 -3.28 6.75 -27.73
CA GLY A 197 -2.21 5.76 -27.61
C GLY A 197 -0.81 6.39 -27.76
N PRO A 198 0.29 5.64 -27.55
CA PRO A 198 1.63 6.15 -27.78
C PRO A 198 1.79 6.58 -29.25
N SER A 199 2.10 7.85 -29.47
CA SER A 199 2.51 8.34 -30.79
C SER A 199 3.86 7.72 -31.12
N ASN A 200 3.90 6.86 -32.16
CA ASN A 200 5.14 6.32 -32.73
C ASN A 200 6.04 7.42 -33.30
#